data_AF-A0A9Q1B7I3-F1
#
_entry.id   AF-A0A9Q1B7I3-F1
#
_cell.length_a   1.000
_cell.length_b   1.000
_cell.length_c   1.000
_cell.angle_alpha   90.00
_cell.angle_beta   90.00
_cell.angle_gamma   90.00
#
_symmetry.space_group_name_H-M   'P 1'
#
loop_
_entity.id
_entity.type
_entity.pdbx_description
1 polymer ?
#
loop_
_entity_poly.entity_id
_entity_poly.type
_entity_poly.pdbx_seq_one_letter_code
_entity_poly.pdbx_strand_id
1 'polypeptide(L)'
;MASPREPLPADQAVQEPVEDTDPSTLSSEEAEKYPVQDTALPKDEEYQTEKVTVEIASVNIRSLTSDSGLIQQPEEDDDSQSSTGESPTALKKTCAENGTCSLCISHQPTIGDLLNDEDLLYMMRIKLDPSHPTVKNWRNFASKWGMTYDELCFLEQKQQSPTLEFLLRNSDRTVEQLIDLCKLYQRVDIEKLLMKWVEKEWPKRGHGTYQNNF
;
A
#
# COMPACT_ATOMS: atom_id res chain seq x y z
N MET A 1 -72.75 -59.83 10.68
CA MET A 1 -71.66 -59.16 11.41
C MET A 1 -71.69 -57.70 10.98
N ALA A 2 -72.30 -56.82 11.78
CA ALA A 2 -71.67 -56.00 12.82
C ALA A 2 -70.99 -54.73 12.23
N SER A 3 -71.60 -53.59 12.53
CA SER A 3 -71.15 -52.20 12.35
C SER A 3 -70.12 -51.82 13.45
N PRO A 4 -69.73 -50.55 13.69
CA PRO A 4 -69.06 -49.51 12.88
C PRO A 4 -67.82 -48.92 13.61
N ARG A 5 -67.09 -47.97 12.98
CA ARG A 5 -66.47 -46.82 13.68
C ARG A 5 -65.97 -45.72 12.71
N GLU A 6 -66.66 -44.58 12.75
CA GLU A 6 -66.19 -43.21 12.47
C GLU A 6 -65.11 -42.77 13.51
N PRO A 7 -64.43 -41.57 13.44
CA PRO A 7 -64.74 -40.34 12.69
C PRO A 7 -63.57 -39.57 12.00
N LEU A 8 -63.95 -38.51 11.27
CA LEU A 8 -63.22 -37.32 10.75
C LEU A 8 -62.36 -36.59 11.84
N PRO A 9 -61.63 -35.46 11.62
CA PRO A 9 -61.49 -34.52 10.47
C PRO A 9 -59.99 -34.14 10.19
N ALA A 10 -59.57 -33.30 9.24
CA ALA A 10 -59.70 -31.85 9.22
C ALA A 10 -59.19 -31.27 7.89
N ASP A 11 -60.12 -30.66 7.16
CA ASP A 11 -59.84 -29.59 6.21
C ASP A 11 -59.73 -28.30 7.06
N GLN A 12 -58.51 -27.81 7.26
CA GLN A 12 -58.26 -26.49 7.84
C GLN A 12 -57.76 -25.58 6.73
N ALA A 13 -58.72 -25.03 5.98
CA ALA A 13 -58.61 -23.67 5.51
C ALA A 13 -58.56 -22.73 6.74
N VAL A 14 -57.36 -22.40 7.19
CA VAL A 14 -57.12 -21.25 8.07
C VAL A 14 -56.11 -20.38 7.34
N GLN A 15 -56.60 -19.29 6.75
CA GLN A 15 -55.77 -18.14 6.42
C GLN A 15 -55.18 -17.63 7.74
N GLU A 16 -53.86 -17.70 7.88
CA GLU A 16 -53.18 -17.03 8.98
C GLU A 16 -53.23 -15.50 8.78
N PRO A 17 -53.47 -14.70 9.84
CA PRO A 17 -53.42 -13.25 9.75
C PRO A 17 -51.98 -12.80 9.49
N VAL A 18 -51.81 -11.83 8.59
CA VAL A 18 -50.57 -11.06 8.49
C VAL A 18 -50.49 -10.14 9.71
N GLU A 19 -49.83 -10.58 10.77
CA GLU A 19 -49.47 -9.70 11.88
C GLU A 19 -48.12 -9.02 11.57
N ASP A 20 -48.22 -7.71 11.35
CA ASP A 20 -47.10 -6.78 11.26
C ASP A 20 -46.10 -7.04 12.38
N THR A 21 -44.91 -7.54 12.01
CA THR A 21 -43.78 -7.58 12.94
C THR A 21 -43.11 -6.21 12.88
N ASP A 22 -43.56 -5.29 13.73
CA ASP A 22 -42.75 -4.13 14.12
C ASP A 22 -41.55 -4.64 14.95
N PRO A 23 -40.30 -4.45 14.51
CA PRO A 23 -39.16 -4.81 15.32
C PRO A 23 -38.96 -3.76 16.41
N SER A 24 -38.77 -4.25 17.64
CA SER A 24 -38.13 -3.58 18.78
C SER A 24 -39.04 -3.02 19.88
N THR A 25 -39.65 -3.92 20.64
CA THR A 25 -39.69 -3.79 22.11
C THR A 25 -38.39 -4.35 22.70
N LEU A 26 -37.42 -3.46 22.97
CA LEU A 26 -36.25 -3.82 23.76
C LEU A 26 -36.63 -3.81 25.24
N SER A 27 -36.72 -5.00 25.83
CA SER A 27 -36.74 -5.18 27.29
C SER A 27 -35.44 -4.63 27.86
N SER A 28 -35.52 -3.50 28.55
CA SER A 28 -34.41 -2.85 29.22
C SER A 28 -34.40 -3.32 30.66
N GLU A 29 -33.40 -4.11 31.06
CA GLU A 29 -32.99 -4.31 32.47
C GLU A 29 -31.80 -5.27 32.57
N GLU A 30 -30.58 -4.77 32.38
CA GLU A 30 -29.46 -5.02 33.31
C GLU A 30 -28.29 -4.07 32.97
N ALA A 31 -27.88 -3.31 33.99
CA ALA A 31 -27.01 -2.17 33.86
C ALA A 31 -25.55 -2.58 33.61
N GLU A 32 -25.06 -2.35 32.39
CA GLU A 32 -23.63 -2.30 32.11
C GLU A 32 -23.05 -1.04 32.76
N LYS A 33 -22.35 -1.24 33.88
CA LYS A 33 -21.58 -0.22 34.58
C LYS A 33 -20.34 0.15 33.76
N TYR A 34 -20.53 1.00 32.76
CA TYR A 34 -19.42 1.66 32.08
C TYR A 34 -18.70 2.59 33.07
N PRO A 35 -17.35 2.67 33.05
CA PRO A 35 -16.64 3.69 33.81
C PRO A 35 -16.95 5.06 33.20
N VAL A 36 -17.75 5.85 33.91
CA VAL A 36 -18.00 7.25 33.57
C VAL A 36 -16.71 8.02 33.85
N GLN A 37 -16.13 8.66 32.82
CA GLN A 37 -15.06 9.62 33.03
C GLN A 37 -15.66 10.86 33.67
N ASP A 38 -15.21 11.16 34.89
CA ASP A 38 -15.59 12.36 35.61
C ASP A 38 -15.06 13.58 34.85
N THR A 39 -15.96 14.36 34.23
CA THR A 39 -15.65 15.62 33.54
C THR A 39 -15.90 16.82 34.44
N ALA A 40 -15.86 16.63 35.76
CA ALA A 40 -15.91 17.71 36.70
C ALA A 40 -14.70 18.65 36.49
N LEU A 41 -15.00 19.83 35.95
CA LEU A 41 -14.10 20.96 35.79
C LEU A 41 -13.47 21.27 37.18
N PRO A 42 -12.14 21.21 37.34
CA PRO A 42 -11.53 21.67 38.58
C PRO A 42 -11.75 23.19 38.68
N LYS A 43 -12.43 23.59 39.75
CA LYS A 43 -12.57 25.00 40.15
C LYS A 43 -11.18 25.54 40.48
N ASP A 44 -10.89 26.69 39.89
CA ASP A 44 -9.96 27.74 40.28
C ASP A 44 -8.99 27.41 41.42
N GLU A 45 -7.78 26.98 41.07
CA GLU A 45 -6.63 27.10 41.96
C GLU A 45 -5.45 27.60 41.12
N GLU A 46 -5.25 28.92 41.20
CA GLU A 46 -4.03 29.69 41.00
C GLU A 46 -2.98 29.18 39.99
N TYR A 47 -2.99 29.82 38.82
CA TYR A 47 -1.93 29.74 37.82
C TYR A 47 -0.56 30.10 38.40
N GLN A 48 0.30 29.12 38.61
CA GLN A 48 1.74 29.33 38.46
C GLN A 48 2.15 28.92 37.05
N THR A 49 2.13 29.92 36.15
CA THR A 49 2.76 29.80 34.83
C THR A 49 4.28 29.73 35.03
N GLU A 50 4.82 28.53 35.21
CA GLU A 50 6.24 28.28 34.97
C GLU A 50 6.48 28.39 33.46
N LYS A 51 6.80 29.62 33.06
CA LYS A 51 7.31 30.01 31.75
C LYS A 51 8.61 29.25 31.49
N VAL A 52 8.50 28.07 30.90
CA VAL A 52 9.63 27.38 30.27
C VAL A 52 9.97 28.15 28.99
N THR A 53 10.83 29.16 29.12
CA THR A 53 11.47 29.83 27.99
C THR A 53 12.50 28.88 27.40
N VAL A 54 12.17 28.24 26.27
CA VAL A 54 13.15 27.55 25.43
C VAL A 54 13.94 28.63 24.69
N GLU A 55 15.13 28.95 25.17
CA GLU A 55 16.07 29.80 24.44
C GLU A 55 16.57 29.04 23.20
N ILE A 56 15.98 29.34 22.05
CA ILE A 56 16.51 28.91 20.76
C ILE A 56 17.66 29.86 20.44
N ALA A 57 18.88 29.47 20.83
CA ALA A 57 20.08 30.17 20.43
C ALA A 57 20.11 30.30 18.91
N SER A 58 20.13 31.55 18.45
CA SER A 58 20.13 31.92 17.04
C SER A 58 21.43 31.43 16.40
N VAL A 59 21.34 30.45 15.50
CA VAL A 59 22.49 30.06 14.68
C VAL A 59 22.78 31.22 13.74
N ASN A 60 23.94 31.83 13.92
CA ASN A 60 24.48 32.87 13.04
C ASN A 60 24.90 32.22 11.71
N ILE A 61 23.97 32.10 10.76
CA ILE A 61 24.31 31.73 9.37
C ILE A 61 24.82 32.98 8.67
N ARG A 62 26.06 33.39 8.98
CA ARG A 62 26.80 34.36 8.18
C ARG A 62 27.85 33.65 7.37
N SER A 63 27.73 33.88 6.06
CA SER A 63 28.74 33.68 5.02
C SER A 63 28.86 32.28 4.43
N LEU A 64 28.06 32.01 3.39
CA LEU A 64 28.55 31.53 2.09
C LEU A 64 27.62 32.06 1.00
N THR A 65 27.65 33.36 0.73
CA THR A 65 27.22 33.88 -0.58
C THR A 65 28.30 33.49 -1.59
N SER A 66 28.18 32.28 -2.14
CA SER A 66 28.77 31.99 -3.45
C SER A 66 27.86 32.60 -4.49
N ASP A 67 28.33 33.70 -5.08
CA ASP A 67 27.83 34.26 -6.32
C ASP A 67 28.03 33.23 -7.43
N SER A 68 26.93 32.57 -7.82
CA SER A 68 26.81 31.95 -9.13
C SER A 68 25.35 31.63 -9.39
N GLY A 69 24.68 32.48 -10.17
CA GLY A 69 23.41 32.14 -10.81
C GLY A 69 22.38 33.25 -10.77
N LEU A 70 22.69 34.38 -11.40
CA LEU A 70 21.75 35.46 -11.67
C LEU A 70 20.59 34.91 -12.53
N ILE A 71 19.38 34.91 -11.99
CA ILE A 71 18.16 34.57 -12.73
C ILE A 71 17.87 35.72 -13.69
N GLN A 72 18.04 35.51 -15.00
CA GLN A 72 17.62 36.45 -16.04
C GLN A 72 16.20 36.10 -16.51
N GLN A 73 15.32 37.09 -16.48
CA GLN A 73 14.03 37.03 -17.19
C GLN A 73 14.28 37.08 -18.70
N PRO A 74 13.49 36.39 -19.54
CA PRO A 74 13.62 36.53 -20.98
C PRO A 74 12.97 37.83 -21.44
N GLU A 75 13.76 38.68 -22.08
CA GLU A 75 13.29 39.79 -22.91
C GLU A 75 13.17 39.27 -24.35
N GLU A 76 12.04 39.53 -24.99
CA GLU A 76 11.74 39.17 -26.38
C GLU A 76 12.19 40.33 -27.27
N ASP A 77 13.22 40.17 -28.12
CA ASP A 77 13.28 40.75 -29.48
C ASP A 77 14.53 40.29 -30.28
N ASP A 78 14.24 39.82 -31.49
CA ASP A 78 14.90 39.95 -32.80
C ASP A 78 16.41 39.69 -33.07
N ASP A 79 16.57 38.81 -34.07
CA ASP A 79 17.59 38.68 -35.11
C ASP A 79 19.11 38.42 -34.83
N SER A 80 19.60 37.40 -35.56
CA SER A 80 21.00 37.18 -36.04
C SER A 80 21.87 36.07 -35.39
N GLN A 81 21.89 34.94 -36.10
CA GLN A 81 23.05 34.13 -36.54
C GLN A 81 23.97 33.38 -35.54
N SER A 82 23.80 32.04 -35.60
CA SER A 82 24.80 30.95 -35.57
C SER A 82 25.84 30.87 -34.44
N SER A 83 25.73 29.83 -33.61
CA SER A 83 26.85 28.93 -33.32
C SER A 83 26.36 27.61 -32.72
N THR A 84 26.80 26.53 -33.35
CA THR A 84 26.87 25.13 -32.91
C THR A 84 27.12 24.94 -31.41
N GLY A 85 26.39 24.01 -30.77
CA GLY A 85 26.81 23.43 -29.49
C GLY A 85 25.71 22.82 -28.61
N GLU A 86 25.25 21.61 -28.97
CA GLU A 86 24.87 20.53 -28.04
C GLU A 86 23.74 20.79 -27.02
N SER A 87 22.52 20.41 -27.43
CA SER A 87 21.36 20.25 -26.56
C SER A 87 21.50 18.98 -25.67
N PRO A 88 21.19 19.03 -24.36
CA PRO A 88 21.28 17.86 -23.48
C PRO A 88 20.01 17.01 -23.57
N THR A 89 19.76 16.44 -24.75
CA THR A 89 18.70 15.44 -24.97
C THR A 89 19.32 14.11 -25.39
N ALA A 90 20.27 13.59 -24.60
CA ALA A 90 21.04 12.41 -24.98
C ALA A 90 21.34 11.46 -23.81
N LEU A 91 20.35 11.13 -22.97
CA LEU A 91 20.44 9.96 -22.08
C LEU A 91 19.10 9.19 -22.04
N LYS A 92 18.58 8.83 -23.21
CA LYS A 92 17.72 7.66 -23.36
C LYS A 92 18.32 6.76 -24.42
N LYS A 93 19.41 6.08 -24.07
CA LYS A 93 19.98 5.02 -24.88
C LYS A 93 19.14 3.76 -24.62
N THR A 94 18.04 3.62 -25.35
CA THR A 94 17.38 2.31 -25.49
C THR A 94 18.37 1.38 -26.16
N CYS A 95 18.92 0.43 -25.41
CA CYS A 95 19.78 -0.60 -25.95
C CYS A 95 18.98 -1.42 -26.97
N ALA A 96 19.35 -1.31 -28.24
CA ALA A 96 18.78 -2.13 -29.30
C ALA A 96 19.17 -3.60 -29.10
N GLU A 97 18.21 -4.49 -29.33
CA GLU A 97 18.40 -5.94 -29.39
C GLU A 97 19.65 -6.28 -30.23
N ASN A 98 20.53 -7.12 -29.66
CA ASN A 98 21.75 -7.67 -30.25
C ASN A 98 23.06 -6.88 -30.08
N GLY A 99 23.11 -5.86 -29.23
CA GLY A 99 24.36 -5.29 -28.73
C GLY A 99 24.69 -5.79 -27.32
N THR A 100 25.79 -6.54 -27.15
CA THR A 100 26.30 -6.98 -25.85
C THR A 100 26.77 -5.77 -25.03
N CYS A 101 25.83 -5.02 -24.45
CA CYS A 101 26.14 -3.92 -23.55
C CYS A 101 26.49 -4.52 -22.18
N SER A 102 27.71 -4.28 -21.70
CA SER A 102 28.13 -4.78 -20.39
C SER A 102 27.24 -4.27 -19.24
N LEU A 103 26.48 -3.19 -19.46
CA LEU A 103 25.50 -2.65 -18.51
C LEU A 103 24.14 -3.35 -18.57
N CYS A 104 23.74 -3.98 -19.69
CA CYS A 104 22.46 -4.69 -19.77
C CYS A 104 22.53 -6.13 -19.22
N ILE A 105 23.73 -6.69 -19.06
CA ILE A 105 23.96 -8.01 -18.46
C ILE A 105 23.87 -7.96 -16.92
N SER A 106 24.00 -6.76 -16.32
CA SER A 106 24.07 -6.55 -14.87
C SER A 106 22.95 -5.65 -14.34
N HIS A 107 21.80 -5.59 -15.01
CA HIS A 107 20.67 -4.84 -14.46
C HIS A 107 20.11 -5.58 -13.26
N GLN A 108 20.16 -4.93 -12.10
CA GLN A 108 19.55 -5.46 -10.89
C GLN A 108 18.02 -5.43 -11.08
N PRO A 109 17.31 -6.53 -10.81
CA PRO A 109 15.87 -6.55 -11.02
C PRO A 109 15.19 -5.52 -10.12
N THR A 110 14.30 -4.75 -10.72
CA THR A 110 13.43 -3.80 -10.03
C THR A 110 12.09 -4.45 -9.69
N ILE A 111 11.33 -3.84 -8.79
CA ILE A 111 9.96 -4.29 -8.51
C ILE A 111 9.10 -4.16 -9.79
N GLY A 112 9.35 -3.17 -10.64
CA GLY A 112 8.75 -3.05 -11.97
C GLY A 112 8.98 -4.28 -12.85
N ASP A 113 10.19 -4.84 -12.85
CA ASP A 113 10.50 -6.07 -13.59
C ASP A 113 9.72 -7.28 -13.05
N LEU A 114 9.64 -7.38 -11.72
CA LEU A 114 8.89 -8.40 -11.00
C LEU A 114 7.38 -8.33 -11.30
N LEU A 115 6.83 -7.13 -11.51
CA LEU A 115 5.42 -6.93 -11.84
C LEU A 115 5.02 -7.55 -13.20
N ASN A 116 5.98 -7.95 -14.04
CA ASN A 116 5.70 -8.67 -15.29
C ASN A 116 5.62 -10.20 -15.09
N ASP A 117 5.72 -10.71 -13.85
CA ASP A 117 5.66 -12.14 -13.54
C ASP A 117 4.34 -12.51 -12.83
N GLU A 118 3.32 -12.91 -13.62
CA GLU A 118 1.97 -13.17 -13.09
C GLU A 118 1.93 -14.30 -12.05
N ASP A 119 2.70 -15.37 -12.23
CA ASP A 119 2.74 -16.51 -11.30
C ASP A 119 3.36 -16.12 -9.96
N LEU A 120 4.47 -15.38 -9.99
CA LEU A 120 5.09 -14.84 -8.79
C LEU A 120 4.16 -13.87 -8.08
N LEU A 121 3.53 -12.96 -8.82
CA LEU A 121 2.57 -12.00 -8.27
C LEU A 121 1.38 -12.72 -7.63
N TYR A 122 0.82 -13.74 -8.28
CA TYR A 122 -0.26 -14.55 -7.72
C TYR A 122 0.15 -15.17 -6.38
N MET A 123 1.34 -15.76 -6.30
CA MET A 123 1.85 -16.34 -5.06
C MET A 123 2.07 -15.30 -3.97
N MET A 124 2.59 -14.12 -4.31
CA MET A 124 2.75 -13.01 -3.37
C MET A 124 1.40 -12.53 -2.83
N ARG A 125 0.40 -12.38 -3.69
CA ARG A 125 -0.96 -11.98 -3.30
C ARG A 125 -1.58 -12.93 -2.29
N ILE A 126 -1.54 -14.23 -2.55
CA ILE A 126 -2.05 -15.25 -1.61
C ILE A 126 -1.40 -15.10 -0.22
N LYS A 127 -0.10 -14.79 -0.19
CA LYS A 127 0.70 -14.76 1.04
C LYS A 127 0.69 -13.41 1.77
N LEU A 128 0.38 -12.32 1.07
CA LEU A 128 0.48 -10.97 1.61
C LEU A 128 -0.87 -10.27 1.73
N ASP A 129 -1.88 -10.55 0.89
CA ASP A 129 -3.19 -9.91 0.96
C ASP A 129 -3.97 -10.23 2.25
N PRO A 130 -3.99 -11.48 2.74
CA PRO A 130 -4.73 -11.80 3.97
C PRO A 130 -4.20 -11.05 5.19
N SER A 131 -5.10 -10.49 5.98
CA SER A 131 -4.78 -9.93 7.30
C SER A 131 -4.78 -11.03 8.35
N HIS A 132 -3.64 -11.24 9.00
CA HIS A 132 -3.51 -12.21 10.09
C HIS A 132 -2.85 -11.52 11.30
N PRO A 133 -3.38 -11.68 12.52
CA PRO A 133 -2.91 -10.92 13.69
C PRO A 133 -1.41 -11.05 14.00
N THR A 134 -0.82 -12.22 13.71
CA THR A 134 0.57 -12.53 14.04
C THR A 134 1.52 -12.53 12.84
N VAL A 135 1.00 -12.45 11.61
CA VAL A 135 1.83 -12.53 10.39
C VAL A 135 1.86 -11.16 9.74
N LYS A 136 3.07 -10.65 9.49
CA LYS A 136 3.29 -9.36 8.84
C LYS A 136 2.87 -9.45 7.37
N ASN A 137 1.95 -8.60 6.97
CA ASN A 137 1.32 -8.60 5.64
C ASN A 137 1.68 -7.35 4.83
N TRP A 138 1.02 -7.15 3.68
CA TRP A 138 1.22 -5.99 2.81
C TRP A 138 1.15 -4.65 3.56
N ARG A 139 0.24 -4.51 4.55
CA ARG A 139 0.04 -3.27 5.31
C ARG A 139 1.27 -2.89 6.12
N ASN A 140 1.94 -3.89 6.69
CA ASN A 140 3.18 -3.68 7.45
C ASN A 140 4.31 -3.22 6.51
N PHE A 141 4.38 -3.80 5.32
CA PHE A 141 5.38 -3.47 4.32
C PHE A 141 5.18 -2.05 3.78
N ALA A 142 3.95 -1.73 3.39
CA ALA A 142 3.52 -0.42 2.91
C ALA A 142 3.78 0.68 3.96
N SER A 143 3.40 0.45 5.22
CA SER A 143 3.66 1.37 6.32
C SER A 143 5.17 1.61 6.51
N LYS A 144 5.99 0.55 6.43
CA LYS A 144 7.45 0.68 6.59
C LYS A 144 8.10 1.49 5.48
N TRP A 145 7.53 1.44 4.27
CA TRP A 145 7.97 2.23 3.13
C TRP A 145 7.28 3.60 3.01
N GLY A 146 6.58 4.02 4.06
CA GLY A 146 6.11 5.40 4.21
C GLY A 146 4.71 5.68 3.67
N MET A 147 3.90 4.65 3.38
CA MET A 147 2.48 4.87 3.11
C MET A 147 1.77 5.34 4.38
N THR A 148 1.01 6.42 4.26
CA THR A 148 0.23 7.02 5.34
C THR A 148 -0.93 6.13 5.76
N TYR A 149 -1.45 6.32 6.97
CA TYR A 149 -2.59 5.54 7.48
C TYR A 149 -3.81 5.63 6.55
N ASP A 150 -4.11 6.82 6.03
CA ASP A 150 -5.24 7.05 5.12
C ASP A 150 -5.06 6.30 3.80
N GLU A 151 -3.84 6.29 3.24
CA GLU A 151 -3.52 5.50 2.04
C GLU A 151 -3.68 3.99 2.31
N LEU A 152 -3.29 3.50 3.49
CA LEU A 152 -3.46 2.10 3.86
C LEU A 152 -4.94 1.73 3.97
N CYS A 153 -5.74 2.54 4.66
CA CYS A 153 -7.18 2.31 4.79
C CYS A 153 -7.89 2.40 3.42
N PHE A 154 -7.45 3.30 2.54
CA PHE A 154 -7.97 3.37 1.18
C PHE A 154 -7.71 2.07 0.39
N LEU A 155 -6.52 1.48 0.51
CA LEU A 155 -6.21 0.19 -0.14
C LEU A 155 -7.02 -0.98 0.46
N GLU A 156 -7.30 -0.97 1.77
CA GLU A 156 -8.13 -2.01 2.42
C GLU A 156 -9.58 -2.03 1.90
N GLN A 157 -10.11 -0.88 1.48
CA GLN A 157 -11.48 -0.73 1.00
C GLN A 157 -11.64 -1.07 -0.49
N LYS A 158 -10.53 -1.10 -1.25
CA LYS A 158 -10.54 -1.42 -2.68
C LYS A 158 -10.76 -2.91 -2.90
N GLN A 159 -11.42 -3.24 -4.02
CA GLN A 159 -11.56 -4.63 -4.48
C GLN A 159 -10.25 -5.20 -5.07
N GLN A 160 -9.33 -4.32 -5.47
CA GLN A 160 -8.03 -4.71 -6.03
C GLN A 160 -7.10 -5.24 -4.92
N SER A 161 -6.12 -6.05 -5.33
CA SER A 161 -5.12 -6.57 -4.39
C SER A 161 -4.27 -5.42 -3.84
N PRO A 162 -4.26 -5.20 -2.51
CA PRO A 162 -3.45 -4.16 -1.90
C PRO A 162 -1.94 -4.46 -2.01
N THR A 163 -1.55 -5.75 -2.11
CA THR A 163 -0.15 -6.12 -2.40
C THR A 163 0.29 -5.60 -3.77
N LEU A 164 -0.56 -5.70 -4.80
CA LEU A 164 -0.21 -5.24 -6.15
C LEU A 164 -0.03 -3.72 -6.20
N GLU A 165 -0.94 -2.98 -5.56
CA GLU A 165 -0.86 -1.51 -5.47
C GLU A 165 0.40 -1.06 -4.71
N PHE A 166 0.73 -1.74 -3.61
CA PHE A 166 1.96 -1.52 -2.87
C PHE A 166 3.21 -1.72 -3.75
N LEU A 167 3.26 -2.81 -4.52
CA LEU A 167 4.39 -3.09 -5.42
C LEU A 167 4.45 -2.08 -6.57
N LEU A 168 3.31 -1.72 -7.16
CA LEU A 168 3.24 -0.74 -8.26
C LEU A 168 3.76 0.63 -7.82
N ARG A 169 3.37 1.09 -6.62
CA ARG A 169 3.82 2.36 -6.04
C ARG A 169 5.32 2.42 -5.75
N ASN A 170 5.96 1.26 -5.64
CA ASN A 170 7.40 1.11 -5.37
C ASN A 170 8.14 0.44 -6.54
N SER A 171 7.60 0.54 -7.76
CA SER A 171 8.13 -0.14 -8.95
C SER A 171 9.57 0.26 -9.30
N ASP A 172 10.01 1.44 -8.87
CA ASP A 172 11.35 1.99 -9.03
C ASP A 172 12.38 1.40 -8.03
N ARG A 173 11.93 0.77 -6.94
CA ARG A 173 12.80 0.12 -5.97
C ARG A 173 13.37 -1.19 -6.53
N THR A 174 14.51 -1.62 -6.00
CA THR A 174 15.11 -2.91 -6.38
C THR A 174 14.42 -4.07 -5.66
N VAL A 175 14.43 -5.26 -6.26
CA VAL A 175 13.94 -6.48 -5.60
C VAL A 175 14.79 -6.82 -4.37
N GLU A 176 16.07 -6.43 -4.34
CA GLU A 176 16.93 -6.56 -3.15
C GLU A 176 16.37 -5.77 -1.94
N GLN A 177 15.92 -4.54 -2.17
CA GLN A 177 15.30 -3.73 -1.10
C GLN A 177 14.00 -4.40 -0.58
N LEU A 178 13.23 -5.02 -1.46
CA LEU A 178 12.04 -5.79 -1.07
C LEU A 178 12.42 -7.05 -0.27
N ILE A 179 13.49 -7.74 -0.65
CA ILE A 179 14.03 -8.88 0.09
C ILE A 179 14.46 -8.46 1.50
N ASP A 180 15.16 -7.33 1.64
CA ASP A 180 15.56 -6.83 2.96
C ASP A 180 14.37 -6.43 3.83
N LEU A 181 13.30 -5.91 3.22
CA LEU A 181 12.03 -5.70 3.93
C LEU A 181 11.43 -7.02 4.41
N CYS A 182 11.49 -8.08 3.60
CA CYS A 182 11.03 -9.40 4.00
C CYS A 182 11.85 -9.94 5.17
N LYS A 183 13.18 -9.76 5.17
CA LYS A 183 14.07 -10.15 6.29
C LYS A 183 13.73 -9.37 7.56
N LEU A 184 13.52 -8.05 7.45
CA LEU A 184 13.16 -7.19 8.59
C LEU A 184 11.90 -7.71 9.30
N TYR A 185 10.91 -8.13 8.53
CA TYR A 185 9.65 -8.67 9.07
C TYR A 185 9.66 -10.20 9.23
N GLN A 186 10.81 -10.85 9.04
CA GLN A 186 10.98 -12.30 9.14
C GLN A 186 10.01 -13.09 8.24
N ARG A 187 9.62 -12.51 7.10
CA ARG A 187 8.79 -13.15 6.06
C ARG A 187 9.65 -14.02 5.14
N VAL A 188 10.22 -15.08 5.73
CA VAL A 188 11.12 -16.03 5.06
C VAL A 188 10.45 -16.71 3.86
N ASP A 189 9.13 -16.86 3.88
CA ASP A 189 8.36 -17.47 2.79
C ASP A 189 8.33 -16.60 1.52
N ILE A 190 8.23 -15.28 1.67
CA ILE A 190 8.34 -14.32 0.56
C ILE A 190 9.79 -14.12 0.16
N GLU A 191 10.70 -14.03 1.14
CA GLU A 191 12.14 -13.91 0.86
C GLU A 191 12.62 -15.05 -0.05
N LYS A 192 12.34 -16.31 0.31
CA LYS A 192 12.72 -17.48 -0.51
C LYS A 192 12.08 -17.46 -1.89
N LEU A 193 10.84 -16.99 -1.98
CA LEU A 193 10.12 -16.86 -3.24
C LEU A 193 10.81 -15.84 -4.16
N LEU A 194 11.17 -14.66 -3.64
CA LEU A 194 11.88 -13.61 -4.37
C LEU A 194 13.30 -14.05 -4.75
N MET A 195 14.06 -14.62 -3.83
CA MET A 195 15.42 -15.12 -4.10
C MET A 195 15.41 -16.18 -5.20
N LYS A 196 14.47 -17.13 -5.15
CA LYS A 196 14.31 -18.14 -6.20
C LYS A 196 14.03 -17.49 -7.56
N TRP A 197 13.18 -16.47 -7.60
CA TRP A 197 12.88 -15.77 -8.85
C TRP A 197 14.10 -15.01 -9.39
N VAL A 198 14.83 -14.29 -8.53
CA VAL A 198 16.06 -13.57 -8.90
C VAL A 198 17.14 -14.52 -9.44
N GLU A 199 17.29 -15.70 -8.84
CA GLU A 199 18.32 -16.67 -9.25
C GLU A 199 17.94 -17.48 -10.50
N LYS A 200 16.65 -17.83 -10.65
CA LYS A 200 16.21 -18.81 -11.66
C LYS A 200 15.44 -18.19 -12.81
N GLU A 201 14.56 -17.24 -12.55
CA GLU A 201 13.64 -16.69 -13.57
C GLU A 201 14.16 -15.40 -14.18
N TRP A 202 14.76 -14.52 -13.37
CA TRP A 202 15.29 -13.24 -13.84
C TRP A 202 16.36 -13.38 -14.95
N PRO A 203 17.38 -14.26 -14.84
CA PRO A 203 18.41 -14.38 -15.87
C PRO A 203 17.86 -14.86 -17.22
N LYS A 204 16.77 -15.65 -17.22
CA LYS A 204 16.14 -16.16 -18.44
C LYS A 204 15.54 -15.04 -19.30
N ARG A 205 15.24 -13.87 -18.72
CA ARG A 205 14.68 -12.71 -19.43
C ARG A 205 15.72 -12.01 -20.31
N GLY A 206 16.98 -11.97 -19.88
CA GLY A 206 18.09 -11.42 -20.68
C GLY A 206 18.54 -12.32 -21.84
N HIS A 207 18.19 -13.62 -21.81
CA HIS A 207 18.60 -14.61 -22.80
C HIS A 207 17.54 -14.90 -23.88
N GLY A 208 16.45 -14.12 -23.97
CA GLY A 208 15.44 -14.26 -25.03
C GLY A 208 14.66 -15.58 -25.01
N THR A 209 14.76 -16.37 -23.94
CA THR A 209 14.08 -17.68 -23.85
C THR A 209 12.64 -17.61 -23.35
N TYR A 210 12.12 -16.42 -23.05
CA TYR A 210 10.68 -16.23 -22.80
C TYR A 210 9.92 -16.25 -24.13
N GLN A 211 9.80 -17.44 -24.73
CA GLN A 211 8.79 -17.71 -25.73
C GLN A 211 7.47 -17.87 -24.99
N ASN A 212 6.64 -16.81 -25.02
CA ASN A 212 5.23 -16.89 -24.67
C ASN A 212 4.57 -17.87 -25.64
N ASN A 213 4.44 -19.13 -25.24
CA ASN A 213 3.57 -20.08 -25.93
C ASN A 213 2.13 -19.69 -25.58
N PHE A 214 1.48 -18.98 -26.50
CA PHE A 214 0.03 -18.78 -26.54
C PHE A 214 -0.69 -20.09 -26.87
#